data_AF-G3JT78-F1
#
_entry.id   AF-G3JT78-F1
#
_cell.length_a   1.000
_cell.length_b   1.000
_cell.length_c   1.000
_cell.angle_alpha   90.00
_cell.angle_beta   90.00
_cell.angle_gamma   90.00
#
_symmetry.space_group_name_H-M   'P 1'
#
loop_
_entity.id
_entity.type
_entity.pdbx_description
1 polymer ?
#
loop_
_entity_poly.entity_id
_entity_poly.type
_entity_poly.pdbx_seq_one_letter_code
_entity_poly.pdbx_strand_id
1 'polypeptide(L)'
;MQGDLIANHGSYGQDWAATAVPKYKKGSTPRPLLARKCFTKRITHFAVAMAAPNAKHHTKEENGATADNANGSTSDFAARLSLSESFQRVLQIDIENRKLRERNEKLEATNDTNWATIANKRDAWAAEKGKLERALQHMREEMKILREVKAKASDQAEQIKAHEKRILSQCEAIKKRDEDMAHQLTLYQNAKEELAAEKTSALALSDSLLTAEKDLARSKEELEVANDELNDLADFAARLQPMNQGKEQIQEALANTFNQFLQFFVSEMSFDGKPGAYPTAATEEPSIPLPESNTPASKQMRIVAALIVSGKAMVKHIFRHALVSDDLDRVLNQLAVTDPDHESYVREVLLKLHQMHPDEQKAAQMAKVDRAVKDIADQLGPMVPRPTEFGSRLKPCCEMAAKAWDLTLGMENKVDAHFRFQMPAFWCPVPLEEITDQSPADPASDSNAQADAPQQPLPPGEAGPSVSIDEVLKMVWPVVIAHLPDADEPAESEMLSCGYVLARAQCRAAKDDVTREQSTYKKTRLESRRQSEKKRRSSVAPSPARAAVVTSAA
;
A
#
# COMPACT_ATOMS: atom_id res chain seq x y z
N MET A 1 37.55 22.29 24.42
CA MET A 1 36.94 23.00 25.56
C MET A 1 35.81 22.14 26.10
N GLN A 2 35.34 22.41 27.33
CA GLN A 2 34.20 21.71 27.96
C GLN A 2 32.98 21.66 26.99
N GLY A 3 32.15 20.62 26.95
CA GLY A 3 31.99 19.48 27.84
C GLY A 3 30.86 19.73 28.83
N ASP A 4 29.68 19.15 28.58
CA ASP A 4 28.60 19.08 29.57
C ASP A 4 27.80 17.79 29.44
N LEU A 5 27.37 17.27 30.60
CA LEU A 5 26.91 15.91 30.80
C LEU A 5 25.85 15.93 31.91
N ILE A 6 24.57 16.05 31.53
CA ILE A 6 23.42 16.09 32.46
C ILE A 6 22.33 15.19 31.85
N ALA A 7 22.12 13.93 32.28
CA ALA A 7 21.82 13.36 33.59
C ALA A 7 20.31 13.09 33.77
N ASN A 8 19.98 11.80 33.88
CA ASN A 8 18.70 11.29 34.34
C ASN A 8 18.28 11.93 35.67
N HIS A 9 17.02 12.34 35.78
CA HIS A 9 16.34 12.43 37.07
C HIS A 9 14.94 11.82 36.98
N GLY A 10 14.74 10.72 37.69
CA GLY A 10 13.40 10.19 37.95
C GLY A 10 12.68 11.05 38.99
N SER A 11 11.36 11.15 38.87
CA SER A 11 10.50 11.79 39.86
C SER A 11 9.54 10.74 40.44
N TYR A 12 9.64 10.51 41.75
CA TYR A 12 8.67 9.76 42.52
C TYR A 12 7.48 10.67 42.88
N GLY A 13 6.25 10.18 42.68
CA GLY A 13 5.01 10.94 42.95
C GLY A 13 3.89 10.08 43.54
N GLN A 14 3.99 9.79 44.83
CA GLN A 14 2.86 9.50 45.73
C GLN A 14 2.23 10.84 46.18
N ASP A 15 0.95 11.02 46.53
CA ASP A 15 -0.22 10.14 46.80
C ASP A 15 -1.52 11.01 46.67
N TRP A 16 -2.69 10.47 47.08
CA TRP A 16 -3.94 11.17 47.49
C TRP A 16 -5.11 11.34 46.48
N ALA A 17 -5.87 10.24 46.36
CA ALA A 17 -7.33 10.10 46.33
C ALA A 17 -8.27 11.34 46.19
N ALA A 18 -9.20 11.26 45.22
CA ALA A 18 -10.58 11.75 45.38
C ALA A 18 -11.61 11.04 44.47
N THR A 19 -12.50 10.27 45.10
CA THR A 19 -13.90 9.94 44.78
C THR A 19 -14.53 10.39 43.44
N ALA A 20 -14.94 9.43 42.59
CA ALA A 20 -16.07 9.60 41.66
C ALA A 20 -16.76 8.25 41.34
N VAL A 21 -18.04 8.12 41.70
CA VAL A 21 -18.86 6.90 41.44
C VAL A 21 -19.69 7.07 40.17
N PRO A 22 -19.55 6.21 39.14
CA PRO A 22 -20.51 6.13 38.05
C PRO A 22 -21.79 5.40 38.48
N LYS A 23 -22.93 6.06 38.25
CA LYS A 23 -24.26 5.61 38.70
C LYS A 23 -24.72 4.35 37.96
N TYR A 24 -25.26 3.37 38.70
CA TYR A 24 -26.03 2.26 38.14
C TYR A 24 -27.18 2.76 37.25
N LYS A 25 -27.10 2.51 35.94
CA LYS A 25 -28.25 2.64 35.03
C LYS A 25 -29.11 1.36 35.12
N LYS A 26 -30.21 1.45 35.89
CA LYS A 26 -31.32 0.48 35.81
C LYS A 26 -31.97 0.57 34.42
N GLY A 27 -32.20 -0.57 33.75
CA GLY A 27 -33.06 -0.58 32.55
C GLY A 27 -32.94 -1.78 31.62
N SER A 28 -33.53 -2.93 31.98
CA SER A 28 -34.52 -3.60 31.11
C SER A 28 -35.14 -4.84 31.78
N THR A 29 -36.45 -4.73 32.04
CA THR A 29 -37.48 -5.78 32.05
C THR A 29 -37.08 -7.28 32.05
N PRO A 30 -37.49 -8.07 33.06
CA PRO A 30 -37.60 -9.52 32.92
C PRO A 30 -38.83 -9.91 32.06
N ARG A 31 -38.69 -10.91 31.17
CA ARG A 31 -39.84 -11.56 30.50
C ARG A 31 -40.41 -12.68 31.37
N PRO A 32 -41.73 -12.71 31.66
CA PRO A 32 -42.38 -13.83 32.35
C PRO A 32 -43.29 -14.64 31.40
N LEU A 33 -42.81 -15.79 30.94
CA LEU A 33 -43.58 -16.82 30.20
C LEU A 33 -42.96 -18.20 30.55
N LEU A 34 -43.67 -19.27 30.90
CA LEU A 34 -45.11 -19.53 30.94
C LEU A 34 -45.55 -20.16 32.28
N ALA A 35 -46.73 -19.80 32.76
CA ALA A 35 -47.45 -20.58 33.75
C ALA A 35 -48.16 -21.77 33.07
N ARG A 36 -47.85 -23.01 33.49
CA ARG A 36 -48.72 -24.18 33.23
C ARG A 36 -49.66 -24.40 34.41
N LYS A 37 -50.90 -23.93 34.29
CA LYS A 37 -52.02 -24.33 35.14
C LYS A 37 -52.68 -25.62 34.62
N CYS A 38 -53.46 -26.25 35.49
CA CYS A 38 -54.49 -27.26 35.21
C CYS A 38 -54.01 -28.66 34.80
N PHE A 39 -54.07 -29.61 35.74
CA PHE A 39 -55.18 -30.57 35.69
C PHE A 39 -55.54 -31.10 37.09
N THR A 40 -56.73 -30.74 37.56
CA THR A 40 -57.40 -31.34 38.73
C THR A 40 -58.61 -32.14 38.24
N LYS A 41 -58.68 -33.42 38.58
CA LYS A 41 -59.90 -34.27 38.66
C LYS A 41 -59.53 -35.56 39.40
N ARG A 42 -60.06 -35.77 40.61
CA ARG A 42 -61.28 -36.55 40.91
C ARG A 42 -61.19 -38.02 40.47
N ILE A 43 -61.12 -38.92 41.46
CA ILE A 43 -62.18 -39.91 41.70
C ILE A 43 -62.44 -39.97 43.23
N THR A 44 -63.71 -39.94 43.61
CA THR A 44 -64.26 -40.27 44.96
C THR A 44 -65.55 -41.09 44.74
N HIS A 45 -66.03 -41.77 45.80
CA HIS A 45 -67.21 -42.69 45.84
C HIS A 45 -66.99 -44.07 45.16
N PHE A 46 -67.62 -45.20 45.55
CA PHE A 46 -68.58 -45.56 46.63
C PHE A 46 -67.96 -46.65 47.57
N ALA A 47 -68.43 -47.00 48.78
CA ALA A 47 -69.65 -46.70 49.57
C ALA A 47 -70.88 -47.67 49.43
N VAL A 48 -70.71 -48.96 49.78
CA VAL A 48 -71.77 -49.98 50.06
C VAL A 48 -71.22 -50.87 51.20
N ALA A 49 -71.77 -51.05 52.42
CA ALA A 49 -73.14 -51.18 52.96
C ALA A 49 -73.74 -52.60 52.84
N MET A 50 -74.64 -52.97 53.78
CA MET A 50 -75.30 -54.28 53.96
C MET A 50 -74.43 -55.40 54.60
N ALA A 51 -74.95 -56.34 55.39
CA ALA A 51 -76.14 -56.37 56.26
C ALA A 51 -76.09 -57.67 57.11
N ALA A 52 -76.51 -57.60 58.38
CA ALA A 52 -77.16 -58.76 59.03
C ALA A 52 -78.65 -58.77 58.61
N PRO A 53 -79.35 -59.91 58.60
CA PRO A 53 -80.39 -60.07 59.64
C PRO A 53 -80.78 -61.52 60.03
N ASN A 54 -81.53 -61.61 61.14
CA ASN A 54 -82.54 -62.62 61.53
C ASN A 54 -82.13 -64.12 61.63
N ALA A 55 -82.39 -64.89 62.70
CA ALA A 55 -83.39 -64.90 63.79
C ALA A 55 -84.78 -65.50 63.46
N LYS A 56 -85.27 -66.32 64.43
CA LYS A 56 -86.63 -66.92 64.56
C LYS A 56 -86.91 -68.16 63.68
N HIS A 57 -87.82 -69.12 64.00
CA HIS A 57 -88.83 -69.30 65.06
C HIS A 57 -89.03 -70.83 65.35
N HIS A 58 -89.34 -71.23 66.61
CA HIS A 58 -90.45 -72.12 67.09
C HIS A 58 -90.83 -73.46 66.34
N THR A 59 -91.52 -74.49 66.89
CA THR A 59 -92.51 -74.59 68.00
C THR A 59 -92.82 -76.06 68.44
N LYS A 60 -93.29 -76.28 69.70
CA LYS A 60 -94.39 -77.18 70.20
C LYS A 60 -94.42 -78.72 69.88
N GLU A 61 -94.48 -79.63 70.88
CA GLU A 61 -95.66 -80.29 71.57
C GLU A 61 -96.00 -81.70 70.99
N GLU A 62 -96.70 -82.68 71.62
CA GLU A 62 -97.27 -82.92 72.97
C GLU A 62 -97.64 -84.43 73.15
N ASN A 63 -97.82 -84.90 74.42
CA ASN A 63 -98.73 -85.98 74.91
C ASN A 63 -98.65 -87.42 74.28
N GLY A 64 -99.16 -88.52 74.86
CA GLY A 64 -99.78 -88.92 76.15
C GLY A 64 -100.14 -90.43 76.06
N ALA A 65 -99.80 -91.31 77.01
CA ALA A 65 -100.55 -91.71 78.22
C ALA A 65 -101.73 -92.73 78.04
N THR A 66 -101.94 -93.62 79.05
CA THR A 66 -103.10 -94.53 79.32
C THR A 66 -103.29 -95.82 78.47
N ALA A 67 -103.97 -96.90 78.89
CA ALA A 67 -104.26 -97.52 80.22
C ALA A 67 -104.98 -98.91 80.04
N ASP A 68 -105.33 -99.59 81.15
CA ASP A 68 -106.35 -100.67 81.33
C ASP A 68 -106.05 -102.12 80.83
N ASN A 69 -106.11 -103.19 81.67
CA ASN A 69 -107.19 -103.84 82.46
C ASN A 69 -108.07 -104.84 81.63
N ALA A 70 -108.65 -105.95 82.11
CA ALA A 70 -108.50 -106.81 83.31
C ALA A 70 -109.37 -108.10 83.16
N ASN A 71 -109.14 -109.15 83.98
CA ASN A 71 -110.07 -110.28 84.33
C ASN A 71 -110.59 -111.22 83.19
N GLY A 72 -111.08 -112.46 83.42
CA GLY A 72 -111.06 -113.33 84.62
C GLY A 72 -112.07 -114.50 84.57
N SER A 73 -111.73 -115.64 85.21
CA SER A 73 -112.59 -116.73 85.78
C SER A 73 -113.62 -117.54 84.94
N THR A 74 -113.57 -118.87 85.10
CA THR A 74 -114.66 -119.86 85.40
C THR A 74 -114.25 -121.27 84.91
N SER A 75 -114.78 -122.43 85.32
CA SER A 75 -115.38 -122.96 86.56
C SER A 75 -115.94 -124.37 86.22
N ASP A 76 -115.23 -125.43 86.62
CA ASP A 76 -115.71 -126.78 86.98
C ASP A 76 -116.69 -127.60 86.07
N PHE A 77 -116.24 -128.77 85.57
CA PHE A 77 -117.12 -129.89 85.17
C PHE A 77 -116.42 -131.26 84.91
N ALA A 78 -115.11 -131.32 84.63
CA ALA A 78 -114.50 -132.45 83.90
C ALA A 78 -113.95 -133.63 84.73
N ALA A 79 -114.44 -133.88 85.95
CA ALA A 79 -113.91 -134.89 86.88
C ALA A 79 -114.21 -136.38 86.53
N ARG A 80 -114.49 -136.72 85.25
CA ARG A 80 -114.99 -138.08 84.86
C ARG A 80 -114.46 -138.69 83.54
N LEU A 81 -113.46 -138.13 82.87
CA LEU A 81 -112.96 -138.65 81.57
C LEU A 81 -111.42 -138.88 81.51
N SER A 82 -110.76 -139.07 82.65
CA SER A 82 -109.29 -139.11 82.80
C SER A 82 -108.57 -140.38 82.31
N LEU A 83 -109.21 -141.23 81.49
CA LEU A 83 -108.68 -142.54 81.05
C LEU A 83 -108.86 -142.82 79.54
N SER A 84 -109.01 -141.79 78.70
CA SER A 84 -109.20 -141.92 77.24
C SER A 84 -108.00 -141.43 76.42
N GLU A 85 -107.53 -142.27 75.48
CA GLU A 85 -106.37 -142.05 74.62
C GLU A 85 -106.45 -140.76 73.76
N SER A 86 -107.66 -140.31 73.44
CA SER A 86 -107.88 -139.07 72.68
C SER A 86 -107.37 -137.80 73.39
N PHE A 87 -107.29 -137.81 74.73
CA PHE A 87 -106.85 -136.64 75.51
C PHE A 87 -105.32 -136.40 75.40
N GLN A 88 -104.52 -137.46 75.24
CA GLN A 88 -103.06 -137.32 75.12
C GLN A 88 -102.64 -136.60 73.82
N ARG A 89 -103.36 -136.79 72.71
CA ARG A 89 -103.05 -136.08 71.45
C ARG A 89 -103.33 -134.58 71.54
N VAL A 90 -104.36 -134.17 72.27
CA VAL A 90 -104.68 -132.74 72.45
C VAL A 90 -103.62 -132.05 73.32
N LEU A 91 -103.12 -132.71 74.36
CA LEU A 91 -101.97 -132.25 75.16
C LEU A 91 -100.70 -132.08 74.31
N GLN A 92 -100.40 -133.02 73.42
CA GLN A 92 -99.27 -132.91 72.50
C GLN A 92 -99.39 -131.69 71.57
N ILE A 93 -100.58 -131.47 71.00
CA ILE A 93 -100.87 -130.32 70.10
C ILE A 93 -100.80 -128.98 70.85
N ASP A 94 -101.21 -128.91 72.12
CA ASP A 94 -101.07 -127.68 72.92
C ASP A 94 -99.59 -127.37 73.23
N ILE A 95 -98.78 -128.39 73.55
CA ILE A 95 -97.34 -128.24 73.76
C ILE A 95 -96.64 -127.78 72.47
N GLU A 96 -97.02 -128.30 71.31
CA GLU A 96 -96.46 -127.91 70.01
C GLU A 96 -96.90 -126.51 69.57
N ASN A 97 -98.17 -126.14 69.78
CA ASN A 97 -98.63 -124.76 69.57
C ASN A 97 -97.92 -123.76 70.48
N ARG A 98 -97.66 -124.12 71.73
CA ARG A 98 -96.90 -123.27 72.68
C ARG A 98 -95.47 -123.04 72.18
N LYS A 99 -94.78 -124.12 71.77
CA LYS A 99 -93.44 -124.03 71.15
C LYS A 99 -93.41 -123.23 69.85
N LEU A 100 -94.48 -123.26 69.05
CA LEU A 100 -94.59 -122.46 67.83
C LEU A 100 -94.78 -120.97 68.14
N ARG A 101 -95.59 -120.62 69.16
CA ARG A 101 -95.71 -119.21 69.63
C ARG A 101 -94.39 -118.67 70.16
N GLU A 102 -93.71 -119.42 71.03
CA GLU A 102 -92.37 -119.06 71.53
C GLU A 102 -91.35 -118.87 70.38
N ARG A 103 -91.44 -119.69 69.31
CA ARG A 103 -90.59 -119.53 68.12
C ARG A 103 -90.94 -118.29 67.31
N ASN A 104 -92.22 -117.96 67.16
CA ASN A 104 -92.66 -116.76 66.44
C ASN A 104 -92.29 -115.49 67.21
N GLU A 105 -92.57 -115.39 68.51
CA GLU A 105 -92.14 -114.26 69.34
C GLU A 105 -90.61 -114.07 69.27
N LYS A 106 -89.84 -115.18 69.30
CA LYS A 106 -88.39 -115.11 69.16
C LYS A 106 -87.94 -114.69 67.76
N LEU A 107 -88.66 -115.10 66.70
CA LEU A 107 -88.40 -114.66 65.33
C LEU A 107 -88.75 -113.19 65.10
N GLU A 108 -89.87 -112.71 65.63
CA GLU A 108 -90.28 -111.30 65.60
C GLU A 108 -89.25 -110.44 66.36
N ALA A 109 -88.87 -110.81 67.59
CA ALA A 109 -87.82 -110.13 68.34
C ALA A 109 -86.45 -110.15 67.61
N THR A 110 -86.12 -111.22 66.87
CA THR A 110 -84.90 -111.29 66.05
C THR A 110 -85.03 -110.43 64.78
N ASN A 111 -86.23 -110.31 64.21
CA ASN A 111 -86.49 -109.48 63.04
C ASN A 111 -86.44 -107.99 63.40
N ASP A 112 -87.06 -107.60 64.52
CA ASP A 112 -87.04 -106.23 65.04
C ASP A 112 -85.62 -105.77 65.41
N THR A 113 -84.83 -106.64 66.06
CA THR A 113 -83.42 -106.34 66.35
C THR A 113 -82.56 -106.26 65.08
N ASN A 114 -82.85 -107.07 64.05
CA ASN A 114 -82.21 -106.93 62.74
C ASN A 114 -82.61 -105.62 62.03
N TRP A 115 -83.90 -105.24 62.06
CA TRP A 115 -84.38 -103.96 61.51
C TRP A 115 -83.76 -102.76 62.23
N ALA A 116 -83.69 -102.78 63.57
CA ALA A 116 -83.00 -101.76 64.34
C ALA A 116 -81.49 -101.70 64.00
N THR A 117 -80.84 -102.85 63.79
CA THR A 117 -79.42 -102.90 63.39
C THR A 117 -79.21 -102.36 61.97
N ILE A 118 -80.11 -102.63 61.03
CA ILE A 118 -80.08 -102.11 59.66
C ILE A 118 -80.35 -100.60 59.65
N ALA A 119 -81.33 -100.12 60.42
CA ALA A 119 -81.60 -98.70 60.59
C ALA A 119 -80.39 -97.96 61.17
N ASN A 120 -79.82 -98.45 62.28
CA ASN A 120 -78.62 -97.88 62.89
C ASN A 120 -77.41 -97.85 61.92
N LYS A 121 -77.20 -98.91 61.12
CA LYS A 121 -76.13 -98.93 60.11
C LYS A 121 -76.40 -97.96 58.95
N ARG A 122 -77.65 -97.85 58.49
CA ARG A 122 -78.06 -96.91 57.44
C ARG A 122 -77.85 -95.47 57.90
N ASP A 123 -78.24 -95.15 59.13
CA ASP A 123 -78.17 -93.80 59.67
C ASP A 123 -76.72 -93.42 60.05
N ALA A 124 -75.92 -94.38 60.53
CA ALA A 124 -74.47 -94.22 60.68
C ALA A 124 -73.76 -93.99 59.33
N TRP A 125 -74.13 -94.74 58.29
CA TRP A 125 -73.61 -94.54 56.93
C TRP A 125 -74.05 -93.19 56.33
N ALA A 126 -75.28 -92.75 56.57
CA ALA A 126 -75.76 -91.43 56.18
C ALA A 126 -74.97 -90.31 56.91
N ALA A 127 -74.64 -90.50 58.20
CA ALA A 127 -73.81 -89.57 58.96
C ALA A 127 -72.35 -89.52 58.46
N GLU A 128 -71.75 -90.68 58.14
CA GLU A 128 -70.42 -90.79 57.50
C GLU A 128 -70.40 -90.12 56.12
N LYS A 129 -71.37 -90.45 55.26
CA LYS A 129 -71.55 -89.81 53.94
C LYS A 129 -71.68 -88.30 54.08
N GLY A 130 -72.51 -87.82 55.01
CA GLY A 130 -72.67 -86.40 55.30
C GLY A 130 -71.42 -85.73 55.91
N LYS A 131 -70.50 -86.46 56.55
CA LYS A 131 -69.17 -85.95 56.93
C LYS A 131 -68.25 -85.84 55.71
N LEU A 132 -68.19 -86.89 54.89
CA LEU A 132 -67.39 -86.93 53.66
C LEU A 132 -67.81 -85.87 52.63
N GLU A 133 -69.11 -85.65 52.45
CA GLU A 133 -69.63 -84.60 51.57
C GLU A 133 -69.25 -83.20 52.08
N ARG A 134 -69.32 -82.95 53.39
CA ARG A 134 -68.84 -81.69 53.99
C ARG A 134 -67.33 -81.51 53.85
N ALA A 135 -66.53 -82.57 54.02
CA ALA A 135 -65.08 -82.53 53.82
C ALA A 135 -64.73 -82.27 52.34
N LEU A 136 -65.43 -82.90 51.40
CA LEU A 136 -65.28 -82.61 49.96
C LEU A 136 -65.67 -81.17 49.62
N GLN A 137 -66.74 -80.64 50.24
CA GLN A 137 -67.16 -79.26 50.03
C GLN A 137 -66.14 -78.26 50.59
N HIS A 138 -65.56 -78.54 51.77
CA HIS A 138 -64.47 -77.78 52.38
C HIS A 138 -63.23 -77.75 51.46
N MET A 139 -62.75 -78.92 51.03
CA MET A 139 -61.60 -79.05 50.13
C MET A 139 -61.84 -78.36 48.78
N ARG A 140 -63.08 -78.32 48.27
CA ARG A 140 -63.44 -77.56 47.06
C ARG A 140 -63.36 -76.05 47.28
N GLU A 141 -63.85 -75.55 48.40
CA GLU A 141 -63.81 -74.12 48.70
C GLU A 141 -62.37 -73.66 49.03
N GLU A 142 -61.59 -74.46 49.76
CA GLU A 142 -60.14 -74.24 49.95
C GLU A 142 -59.40 -74.24 48.61
N MET A 143 -59.66 -75.20 47.72
CA MET A 143 -59.07 -75.22 46.37
C MET A 143 -59.49 -74.02 45.52
N LYS A 144 -60.71 -73.50 45.71
CA LYS A 144 -61.17 -72.26 45.06
C LYS A 144 -60.44 -71.04 45.62
N ILE A 145 -60.37 -70.89 46.94
CA ILE A 145 -59.61 -69.83 47.62
C ILE A 145 -58.13 -69.88 47.22
N LEU A 146 -57.50 -71.05 47.19
CA LEU A 146 -56.12 -71.22 46.75
C LEU A 146 -55.91 -70.84 45.27
N ARG A 147 -56.87 -71.13 44.39
CA ARG A 147 -56.82 -70.64 43.00
C ARG A 147 -56.96 -69.12 42.91
N GLU A 148 -57.87 -68.52 43.68
CA GLU A 148 -58.06 -67.07 43.72
C GLU A 148 -56.83 -66.35 44.29
N VAL A 149 -56.22 -66.89 45.35
CA VAL A 149 -54.96 -66.39 45.92
C VAL A 149 -53.80 -66.58 44.94
N LYS A 150 -53.70 -67.73 44.27
CA LYS A 150 -52.68 -67.98 43.24
C LYS A 150 -52.84 -67.07 42.03
N ALA A 151 -54.07 -66.78 41.60
CA ALA A 151 -54.36 -65.81 40.54
C ALA A 151 -53.92 -64.40 40.97
N LYS A 152 -54.35 -63.92 42.14
CA LYS A 152 -53.93 -62.63 42.70
C LYS A 152 -52.41 -62.51 42.85
N ALA A 153 -51.73 -63.58 43.28
CA ALA A 153 -50.27 -63.61 43.37
C ALA A 153 -49.59 -63.57 41.98
N SER A 154 -50.20 -64.20 40.96
CA SER A 154 -49.75 -64.08 39.57
C SER A 154 -49.92 -62.66 39.04
N ASP A 155 -51.09 -62.06 39.22
CA ASP A 155 -51.39 -60.68 38.82
C ASP A 155 -50.44 -59.68 39.49
N GLN A 156 -50.17 -59.86 40.79
CA GLN A 156 -49.20 -59.05 41.53
C GLN A 156 -47.76 -59.26 41.02
N ALA A 157 -47.36 -60.49 40.71
CA ALA A 157 -46.03 -60.77 40.13
C ALA A 157 -45.88 -60.15 38.73
N GLU A 158 -46.94 -60.11 37.91
CA GLU A 158 -46.95 -59.42 36.62
C GLU A 158 -46.90 -57.89 36.78
N GLN A 159 -47.64 -57.32 37.75
CA GLN A 159 -47.56 -55.90 38.08
C GLN A 159 -46.17 -55.51 38.58
N ILE A 160 -45.54 -56.30 39.45
CA ILE A 160 -44.17 -56.08 39.92
C ILE A 160 -43.19 -56.07 38.73
N LYS A 161 -43.24 -57.07 37.85
CA LYS A 161 -42.41 -57.10 36.61
C LYS A 161 -42.65 -55.88 35.70
N ALA A 162 -43.89 -55.43 35.58
CA ALA A 162 -44.21 -54.23 34.81
C ALA A 162 -43.65 -52.95 35.46
N HIS A 163 -43.70 -52.85 36.79
CA HIS A 163 -43.10 -51.76 37.54
C HIS A 163 -41.56 -51.78 37.48
N GLU A 164 -40.91 -52.94 37.65
CA GLU A 164 -39.47 -53.12 37.48
C GLU A 164 -39.02 -52.66 36.09
N LYS A 165 -39.68 -53.12 35.03
CA LYS A 165 -39.39 -52.70 33.65
C LYS A 165 -39.54 -51.19 33.46
N ARG A 166 -40.55 -50.57 34.08
CA ARG A 166 -40.75 -49.11 34.05
C ARG A 166 -39.64 -48.38 34.80
N ILE A 167 -39.24 -48.85 35.98
CA ILE A 167 -38.15 -48.25 36.78
C ILE A 167 -36.84 -48.32 35.98
N LEU A 168 -36.51 -49.47 35.38
CA LEU A 168 -35.32 -49.62 34.53
C LEU A 168 -35.31 -48.61 33.38
N SER A 169 -36.41 -48.48 32.62
CA SER A 169 -36.50 -47.47 31.55
C SER A 169 -36.40 -46.02 32.04
N GLN A 170 -36.82 -45.75 33.29
CA GLN A 170 -36.68 -44.43 33.90
C GLN A 170 -35.23 -44.18 34.34
N CYS A 171 -34.53 -45.19 34.88
CA CYS A 171 -33.11 -45.09 35.19
C CYS A 171 -32.25 -44.85 33.95
N GLU A 172 -32.54 -45.53 32.83
CA GLU A 172 -31.88 -45.28 31.54
C GLU A 172 -32.14 -43.84 31.04
N ALA A 173 -33.39 -43.36 31.13
CA ALA A 173 -33.77 -42.00 30.75
C ALA A 173 -33.24 -40.92 31.72
N ILE A 174 -32.83 -41.27 32.95
CA ILE A 174 -32.14 -40.38 33.88
C ILE A 174 -30.66 -40.32 33.50
N LYS A 175 -29.98 -41.47 33.35
CA LYS A 175 -28.57 -41.54 32.91
C LYS A 175 -28.31 -40.72 31.66
N LYS A 176 -29.16 -40.87 30.63
CA LYS A 176 -29.04 -40.08 29.40
C LYS A 176 -29.17 -38.56 29.64
N ARG A 177 -30.06 -38.14 30.55
CA ARG A 177 -30.18 -36.71 30.89
C ARG A 177 -29.00 -36.20 31.72
N ASP A 178 -28.41 -37.03 32.55
CA ASP A 178 -27.21 -36.67 33.33
C ASP A 178 -26.00 -36.54 32.39
N GLU A 179 -25.88 -37.43 31.39
CA GLU A 179 -24.92 -37.32 30.28
C GLU A 179 -25.14 -36.04 29.45
N ASP A 180 -26.38 -35.76 29.02
CA ASP A 180 -26.74 -34.54 28.30
C ASP A 180 -26.42 -33.28 29.14
N MET A 181 -26.67 -33.31 30.45
CA MET A 181 -26.40 -32.19 31.37
C MET A 181 -24.90 -31.97 31.59
N ALA A 182 -24.11 -33.04 31.74
CA ALA A 182 -22.66 -32.95 31.81
C ALA A 182 -22.08 -32.34 30.54
N HIS A 183 -22.54 -32.77 29.37
CA HIS A 183 -22.14 -32.21 28.08
C HIS A 183 -22.47 -30.71 27.95
N GLN A 184 -23.69 -30.29 28.36
CA GLN A 184 -24.08 -28.88 28.38
C GLN A 184 -23.23 -28.03 29.35
N LEU A 185 -22.82 -28.58 30.50
CA LEU A 185 -21.92 -27.91 31.43
C LEU A 185 -20.52 -27.71 30.83
N THR A 186 -19.98 -28.70 30.12
CA THR A 186 -18.70 -28.57 29.40
C THR A 186 -18.79 -27.51 28.30
N LEU A 187 -19.85 -27.51 27.48
CA LEU A 187 -20.04 -26.48 26.45
C LEU A 187 -20.13 -25.06 27.05
N TYR A 188 -20.82 -24.91 28.19
CA TYR A 188 -20.90 -23.63 28.89
C TYR A 188 -19.55 -23.17 29.47
N GLN A 189 -18.73 -24.09 29.96
CA GLN A 189 -17.38 -23.79 30.44
C GLN A 189 -16.49 -23.33 29.29
N ASN A 190 -16.45 -24.07 28.18
CA ASN A 190 -15.68 -23.71 26.99
C ASN A 190 -16.08 -22.33 26.45
N ALA A 191 -17.38 -22.07 26.26
CA ALA A 191 -17.87 -20.78 25.76
C ALA A 191 -17.56 -19.61 26.71
N LYS A 192 -17.47 -19.86 28.03
CA LYS A 192 -17.05 -18.86 29.01
C LYS A 192 -15.56 -18.55 28.92
N GLU A 193 -14.73 -19.54 28.63
CA GLU A 193 -13.27 -19.39 28.44
C GLU A 193 -12.97 -18.68 27.11
N GLU A 194 -13.64 -19.05 26.01
CA GLU A 194 -13.57 -18.35 24.72
C GLU A 194 -13.95 -16.87 24.86
N LEU A 195 -15.07 -16.56 25.53
CA LEU A 195 -15.49 -15.17 25.79
C LEU A 195 -14.50 -14.39 26.69
N ALA A 196 -13.74 -15.06 27.55
CA ALA A 196 -12.70 -14.43 28.34
C ALA A 196 -11.46 -14.13 27.48
N ALA A 197 -11.04 -15.07 26.65
CA ALA A 197 -9.93 -14.91 25.71
C ALA A 197 -10.20 -13.82 24.66
N GLU A 198 -11.41 -13.79 24.09
CA GLU A 198 -11.83 -12.77 23.14
C GLU A 198 -11.83 -11.37 23.78
N LYS A 199 -12.27 -11.24 25.04
CA LYS A 199 -12.18 -9.96 25.79
C LYS A 199 -10.74 -9.50 26.01
N THR A 200 -9.83 -10.40 26.37
CA THR A 200 -8.42 -10.04 26.51
C THR A 200 -7.78 -9.66 25.16
N SER A 201 -8.16 -10.33 24.07
CA SER A 201 -7.71 -10.00 22.71
C SER A 201 -8.26 -8.65 22.24
N ALA A 202 -9.55 -8.36 22.52
CA ALA A 202 -10.18 -7.09 22.18
C ALA A 202 -9.56 -5.90 22.95
N LEU A 203 -9.18 -6.09 24.23
CA LEU A 203 -8.43 -5.09 24.98
C LEU A 203 -7.04 -4.86 24.37
N ALA A 204 -6.28 -5.92 24.09
CA ALA A 204 -4.97 -5.81 23.46
C ALA A 204 -5.01 -5.13 22.07
N LEU A 205 -6.05 -5.42 21.26
CA LEU A 205 -6.29 -4.74 19.99
C LEU A 205 -6.68 -3.27 20.18
N SER A 206 -7.49 -2.95 21.20
CA SER A 206 -7.85 -1.56 21.52
C SER A 206 -6.62 -0.74 21.96
N ASP A 207 -5.75 -1.32 22.78
CA ASP A 207 -4.49 -0.68 23.21
C ASP A 207 -3.54 -0.50 22.02
N SER A 208 -3.41 -1.52 21.16
CA SER A 208 -2.61 -1.47 19.94
C SER A 208 -3.13 -0.45 18.91
N LEU A 209 -4.44 -0.25 18.83
CA LEU A 209 -5.06 0.77 17.97
C LEU A 209 -4.73 2.17 18.52
N LEU A 210 -4.86 2.37 19.83
CA LEU A 210 -4.55 3.64 20.49
C LEU A 210 -3.06 4.01 20.36
N THR A 211 -2.14 3.03 20.42
CA THR A 211 -0.71 3.29 20.12
C THR A 211 -0.51 3.66 18.66
N ALA A 212 -1.13 2.95 17.71
CA ALA A 212 -1.01 3.27 16.28
C ALA A 212 -1.59 4.65 15.92
N GLU A 213 -2.68 5.08 16.56
CA GLU A 213 -3.23 6.43 16.42
C GLU A 213 -2.27 7.51 16.91
N LYS A 214 -1.56 7.26 18.03
CA LYS A 214 -0.53 8.17 18.56
C LYS A 214 0.69 8.25 17.65
N ASP A 215 1.17 7.11 17.17
CA ASP A 215 2.33 7.06 16.26
C ASP A 215 2.00 7.73 14.92
N LEU A 216 0.77 7.58 14.40
CA LEU A 216 0.29 8.28 13.22
C LEU A 216 0.18 9.81 13.45
N ALA A 217 -0.29 10.24 14.62
CA ALA A 217 -0.36 11.65 14.96
C ALA A 217 1.05 12.28 15.03
N ARG A 218 1.98 11.62 15.72
CA ARG A 218 3.38 12.02 15.80
C ARG A 218 4.05 12.07 14.43
N SER A 219 3.87 11.05 13.60
CA SER A 219 4.46 11.01 12.25
C SER A 219 3.92 12.11 11.34
N LYS A 220 2.70 12.61 11.55
CA LYS A 220 2.16 13.77 10.84
C LYS A 220 2.81 15.08 11.30
N GLU A 221 2.99 15.25 12.61
CA GLU A 221 3.69 16.41 13.19
C GLU A 221 5.16 16.45 12.72
N GLU A 222 5.86 15.32 12.72
CA GLU A 222 7.22 15.20 12.17
C GLU A 222 7.28 15.52 10.66
N LEU A 223 6.26 15.14 9.89
CA LEU A 223 6.17 15.46 8.46
C LEU A 223 5.86 16.94 8.21
N GLU A 224 5.01 17.56 9.03
CA GLU A 224 4.67 18.99 8.96
C GLU A 224 5.92 19.84 9.24
N VAL A 225 6.66 19.54 10.32
CA VAL A 225 7.93 20.19 10.64
C VAL A 225 8.96 20.01 9.54
N ALA A 226 9.15 18.79 9.01
CA ALA A 226 10.11 18.55 7.92
C ALA A 226 9.71 19.24 6.60
N ASN A 227 8.41 19.41 6.34
CA ASN A 227 7.92 20.15 5.19
C ASN A 227 8.15 21.65 5.35
N ASP A 228 7.95 22.20 6.55
CA ASP A 228 8.26 23.60 6.86
C ASP A 228 9.76 23.89 6.77
N GLU A 229 10.62 23.02 7.31
CA GLU A 229 12.08 23.10 7.13
C GLU A 229 12.49 23.04 5.64
N LEU A 230 11.80 22.25 4.82
CA LEU A 230 12.06 22.17 3.38
C LEU A 230 11.57 23.42 2.63
N ASN A 231 10.47 24.04 3.07
CA ASN A 231 10.01 25.33 2.52
C ASN A 231 10.99 26.46 2.87
N ASP A 232 11.46 26.51 4.13
CA ASP A 232 12.49 27.45 4.58
C ASP A 232 13.78 27.29 3.76
N LEU A 233 14.17 26.04 3.43
CA LEU A 233 15.31 25.76 2.55
C LEU A 233 15.06 26.21 1.11
N ALA A 234 13.87 25.94 0.56
CA ALA A 234 13.49 26.35 -0.78
C ALA A 234 13.45 27.88 -0.95
N ASP A 235 13.15 28.62 0.12
CA ASP A 235 13.17 30.09 0.13
C ASP A 235 14.58 30.70 -0.03
N PHE A 236 15.67 29.95 0.15
CA PHE A 236 17.02 30.41 -0.20
C PHE A 236 17.34 30.28 -1.71
N ALA A 237 16.53 29.54 -2.46
CA ALA A 237 16.65 29.36 -3.89
C ALA A 237 15.71 30.34 -4.65
N ALA A 238 16.05 30.62 -5.92
CA ALA A 238 15.16 31.27 -6.87
C ALA A 238 14.88 30.30 -8.01
N ARG A 239 13.61 29.92 -8.16
CA ARG A 239 13.16 28.93 -9.15
C ARG A 239 13.58 29.32 -10.57
N LEU A 240 14.28 28.42 -11.26
CA LEU A 240 14.62 28.57 -12.68
C LEU A 240 13.37 28.44 -13.57
N GLN A 241 13.42 29.06 -14.76
CA GLN A 241 12.38 28.93 -15.77
C GLN A 241 12.74 27.86 -16.81
N PRO A 242 11.82 26.93 -17.14
CA PRO A 242 12.04 25.97 -18.21
C PRO A 242 12.43 26.66 -19.53
N MET A 243 13.42 26.12 -20.24
CA MET A 243 14.01 26.77 -21.43
C MET A 243 12.96 27.15 -22.48
N ASN A 244 11.90 26.35 -22.64
CA ASN A 244 10.81 26.62 -23.58
C ASN A 244 10.03 27.93 -23.31
N GLN A 245 10.18 28.56 -22.14
CA GLN A 245 9.53 29.85 -21.81
C GLN A 245 10.37 31.06 -22.27
N GLY A 246 11.70 30.94 -22.33
CA GLY A 246 12.62 32.03 -22.65
C GLY A 246 13.42 31.87 -23.94
N LYS A 247 13.44 30.66 -24.54
CA LYS A 247 14.30 30.30 -25.68
C LYS A 247 14.26 31.32 -26.82
N GLU A 248 13.10 31.59 -27.41
CA GLU A 248 12.99 32.45 -28.60
C GLU A 248 13.55 33.87 -28.34
N GLN A 249 13.26 34.43 -27.16
CA GLN A 249 13.77 35.74 -26.73
C GLN A 249 15.30 35.73 -26.57
N ILE A 250 15.86 34.66 -26.02
CA ILE A 250 17.31 34.47 -25.89
C ILE A 250 17.96 34.34 -27.28
N GLN A 251 17.37 33.53 -28.17
CA GLN A 251 17.86 33.35 -29.55
C GLN A 251 17.89 34.67 -30.30
N GLU A 252 16.81 35.46 -30.25
CA GLU A 252 16.72 36.79 -30.87
C GLU A 252 17.75 37.77 -30.29
N ALA A 253 17.87 37.84 -28.95
CA ALA A 253 18.78 38.76 -28.29
C ALA A 253 20.26 38.45 -28.58
N LEU A 254 20.63 37.18 -28.64
CA LEU A 254 21.99 36.73 -28.99
C LEU A 254 22.29 36.92 -30.49
N ALA A 255 21.33 36.69 -31.38
CA ALA A 255 21.48 36.93 -32.82
C ALA A 255 21.63 38.43 -33.11
N ASN A 256 20.79 39.29 -32.51
CA ASN A 256 20.93 40.74 -32.59
C ASN A 256 22.29 41.19 -32.02
N THR A 257 22.80 40.56 -30.96
CA THR A 257 24.14 40.83 -30.44
C THR A 257 25.23 40.65 -31.50
N PHE A 258 25.27 39.50 -32.19
CA PHE A 258 26.22 39.29 -33.28
C PHE A 258 26.08 40.36 -34.39
N ASN A 259 24.85 40.64 -34.83
CA ASN A 259 24.56 41.57 -35.92
C ASN A 259 25.01 43.00 -35.60
N GLN A 260 24.83 43.48 -34.36
CA GLN A 260 25.29 44.81 -33.96
C GLN A 260 26.82 44.91 -33.92
N PHE A 261 27.53 43.88 -33.44
CA PHE A 261 28.99 43.85 -33.50
C PHE A 261 29.49 43.81 -34.96
N LEU A 262 28.83 43.07 -35.85
CA LEU A 262 29.14 43.04 -37.28
C LEU A 262 28.95 44.42 -37.92
N GLN A 263 27.79 45.05 -37.76
CA GLN A 263 27.48 46.39 -38.29
C GLN A 263 28.42 47.46 -37.72
N PHE A 264 28.76 47.37 -36.44
CA PHE A 264 29.73 48.24 -35.78
C PHE A 264 31.13 48.14 -36.41
N PHE A 265 31.63 46.91 -36.65
CA PHE A 265 32.95 46.74 -37.27
C PHE A 265 32.97 47.03 -38.76
N VAL A 266 31.88 46.76 -39.50
CA VAL A 266 31.72 47.27 -40.87
C VAL A 266 31.86 48.80 -40.87
N SER A 267 31.20 49.49 -39.96
CA SER A 267 31.25 50.96 -39.85
C SER A 267 32.64 51.48 -39.46
N GLU A 268 33.30 50.88 -38.48
CA GLU A 268 34.61 51.35 -37.97
C GLU A 268 35.82 50.92 -38.84
N MET A 269 35.73 49.81 -39.58
CA MET A 269 36.88 49.22 -40.30
C MET A 269 36.79 49.26 -41.84
N SER A 270 35.69 49.77 -42.41
CA SER A 270 35.58 50.03 -43.85
C SER A 270 36.48 51.18 -44.33
N PHE A 271 37.02 51.99 -43.42
CA PHE A 271 37.99 53.03 -43.75
C PHE A 271 39.33 52.45 -44.24
N ASP A 272 40.05 53.25 -45.01
CA ASP A 272 41.38 52.91 -45.49
C ASP A 272 42.38 53.02 -44.35
N GLY A 273 42.92 51.86 -43.95
CA GLY A 273 43.79 51.72 -42.79
C GLY A 273 45.20 52.26 -43.05
N LYS A 274 45.89 52.67 -41.98
CA LYS A 274 47.32 52.99 -42.03
C LYS A 274 48.12 51.67 -42.14
N PRO A 275 49.02 51.52 -43.12
CA PRO A 275 49.81 50.30 -43.26
C PRO A 275 50.72 50.08 -42.04
N GLY A 276 50.85 48.82 -41.61
CA GLY A 276 51.73 48.40 -40.52
C GLY A 276 51.15 48.43 -39.09
N ALA A 277 49.85 48.71 -38.90
CA ALA A 277 49.23 48.77 -37.58
C ALA A 277 48.29 47.57 -37.31
N TYR A 278 48.85 46.47 -36.81
CA TYR A 278 48.13 45.20 -36.57
C TYR A 278 48.08 44.79 -35.10
N PRO A 279 47.08 44.00 -34.67
CA PRO A 279 47.00 43.45 -33.32
C PRO A 279 48.07 42.37 -33.13
N THR A 280 49.00 42.59 -32.20
CA THR A 280 50.00 41.60 -31.81
C THR A 280 49.34 40.28 -31.34
N ALA A 281 48.18 40.37 -30.67
CA ALA A 281 47.39 39.22 -30.20
C ALA A 281 46.72 38.41 -31.32
N ALA A 282 46.46 39.00 -32.50
CA ALA A 282 45.94 38.26 -33.66
C ALA A 282 47.06 37.50 -34.40
N THR A 283 48.32 37.88 -34.21
CA THR A 283 49.48 37.27 -34.86
C THR A 283 50.09 36.06 -34.14
N GLU A 284 49.71 35.77 -32.90
CA GLU A 284 50.23 34.59 -32.17
C GLU A 284 49.68 33.25 -32.71
N GLU A 285 48.54 33.26 -33.41
CA GLU A 285 48.02 32.12 -34.19
C GLU A 285 47.89 32.48 -35.68
N PRO A 286 48.87 32.14 -36.54
CA PRO A 286 49.04 32.73 -37.89
C PRO A 286 48.08 32.19 -38.98
N SER A 287 46.78 32.07 -38.70
CA SER A 287 45.79 31.46 -39.61
C SER A 287 45.08 32.45 -40.54
N ILE A 288 44.82 33.68 -40.08
CA ILE A 288 44.02 34.66 -40.83
C ILE A 288 44.94 35.60 -41.63
N PRO A 289 44.72 35.74 -42.95
CA PRO A 289 45.42 36.75 -43.74
C PRO A 289 44.93 38.14 -43.32
N LEU A 290 45.84 39.01 -42.86
CA LEU A 290 45.58 40.42 -42.60
C LEU A 290 46.46 41.27 -43.55
N PRO A 291 46.03 41.50 -44.80
CA PRO A 291 46.80 42.28 -45.77
C PRO A 291 46.87 43.78 -45.42
N GLU A 292 47.93 44.45 -45.89
CA GLU A 292 48.15 45.91 -45.73
C GLU A 292 47.40 46.75 -46.75
N SER A 293 46.95 46.14 -47.85
CA SER A 293 46.06 46.79 -48.81
C SER A 293 44.67 47.06 -48.24
N ASN A 294 43.99 48.02 -48.87
CA ASN A 294 42.59 48.35 -48.57
C ASN A 294 41.63 47.72 -49.59
N THR A 295 41.95 46.52 -50.10
CA THR A 295 41.01 45.75 -50.93
C THR A 295 39.77 45.36 -50.10
N PRO A 296 38.61 45.11 -50.72
CA PRO A 296 37.42 44.63 -50.02
C PRO A 296 37.70 43.36 -49.19
N ALA A 297 38.47 42.42 -49.76
CA ALA A 297 38.88 41.20 -49.06
C ALA A 297 39.73 41.49 -47.81
N SER A 298 40.66 42.46 -47.88
CA SER A 298 41.44 42.91 -46.73
C SER A 298 40.54 43.51 -45.64
N LYS A 299 39.60 44.37 -46.03
CA LYS A 299 38.62 44.99 -45.10
C LYS A 299 37.75 43.94 -44.40
N GLN A 300 37.22 42.97 -45.15
CA GLN A 300 36.48 41.82 -44.59
C GLN A 300 37.32 41.04 -43.57
N MET A 301 38.60 40.74 -43.85
CA MET A 301 39.44 40.02 -42.88
C MET A 301 39.76 40.84 -41.62
N ARG A 302 39.87 42.18 -41.72
CA ARG A 302 39.98 43.06 -40.54
C ARG A 302 38.73 42.98 -39.67
N ILE A 303 37.54 43.01 -40.27
CA ILE A 303 36.25 42.84 -39.57
C ILE A 303 36.16 41.47 -38.89
N VAL A 304 36.58 40.40 -39.57
CA VAL A 304 36.60 39.04 -38.99
C VAL A 304 37.56 38.95 -37.80
N ALA A 305 38.74 39.56 -37.87
CA ALA A 305 39.67 39.61 -36.74
C ALA A 305 39.08 40.40 -35.55
N ALA A 306 38.36 41.49 -35.83
CA ALA A 306 37.65 42.26 -34.81
C ALA A 306 36.55 41.46 -34.10
N LEU A 307 35.77 40.70 -34.86
CA LEU A 307 34.75 39.77 -34.33
C LEU A 307 35.38 38.66 -33.49
N ILE A 308 36.52 38.10 -33.87
CA ILE A 308 37.26 37.10 -33.08
C ILE A 308 37.71 37.67 -31.73
N VAL A 309 38.34 38.84 -31.74
CA VAL A 309 38.78 39.51 -30.51
C VAL A 309 37.59 39.81 -29.60
N SER A 310 36.49 40.30 -30.18
CA SER A 310 35.26 40.61 -29.45
C SER A 310 34.61 39.36 -28.88
N GLY A 311 34.38 38.31 -29.67
CA GLY A 311 33.78 37.06 -29.20
C GLY A 311 34.62 36.39 -28.10
N LYS A 312 35.96 36.43 -28.21
CA LYS A 312 36.86 35.97 -27.13
C LYS A 312 36.69 36.80 -25.85
N ALA A 313 36.63 38.12 -25.96
CA ALA A 313 36.40 39.01 -24.81
C ALA A 313 34.98 38.83 -24.22
N MET A 314 33.95 38.59 -25.05
CA MET A 314 32.60 38.27 -24.59
C MET A 314 32.59 36.98 -23.75
N VAL A 315 33.14 35.87 -24.26
CA VAL A 315 33.23 34.59 -23.52
C VAL A 315 34.03 34.72 -22.21
N LYS A 316 35.08 35.56 -22.21
CA LYS A 316 35.95 35.77 -21.05
C LYS A 316 35.33 36.66 -19.96
N HIS A 317 34.48 37.62 -20.33
CA HIS A 317 34.03 38.67 -19.42
C HIS A 317 32.51 38.82 -19.29
N ILE A 318 31.74 38.57 -20.34
CA ILE A 318 30.29 38.85 -20.40
C ILE A 318 29.45 37.57 -20.37
N PHE A 319 29.81 36.54 -21.16
CA PHE A 319 29.07 35.27 -21.22
C PHE A 319 29.44 34.33 -20.06
N ARG A 320 29.32 34.85 -18.84
CA ARG A 320 29.55 34.21 -17.53
C ARG A 320 28.63 34.84 -16.50
N HIS A 321 28.25 34.09 -15.47
CA HIS A 321 27.31 34.57 -14.44
C HIS A 321 27.87 35.82 -13.70
N ALA A 322 27.06 36.86 -13.51
CA ALA A 322 27.58 38.22 -13.21
C ALA A 322 28.35 38.32 -11.88
N LEU A 323 27.79 37.80 -10.78
CA LEU A 323 28.43 37.79 -9.45
C LEU A 323 29.49 36.69 -9.26
N VAL A 324 29.69 35.81 -10.25
CA VAL A 324 30.60 34.66 -10.15
C VAL A 324 32.03 35.03 -10.53
N SER A 325 32.98 34.58 -9.71
CA SER A 325 34.43 34.65 -9.95
C SER A 325 34.88 33.57 -10.94
N ASP A 326 36.01 33.77 -11.61
CA ASP A 326 36.51 32.82 -12.62
C ASP A 326 36.76 31.40 -12.06
N ASP A 327 37.11 31.29 -10.77
CA ASP A 327 37.28 30.00 -10.09
C ASP A 327 35.93 29.29 -9.83
N LEU A 328 34.91 30.03 -9.39
CA LEU A 328 33.57 29.47 -9.15
C LEU A 328 32.88 29.13 -10.48
N ASP A 329 33.07 29.93 -11.54
CA ASP A 329 32.61 29.62 -12.90
C ASP A 329 33.19 28.28 -13.37
N ARG A 330 34.50 28.06 -13.15
CA ARG A 330 35.16 26.79 -13.44
C ARG A 330 34.62 25.63 -12.61
N VAL A 331 34.29 25.84 -11.33
CA VAL A 331 33.69 24.80 -10.48
C VAL A 331 32.28 24.44 -10.96
N LEU A 332 31.42 25.42 -11.27
CA LEU A 332 30.09 25.18 -11.85
C LEU A 332 30.17 24.43 -13.19
N ASN A 333 31.12 24.80 -14.05
CA ASN A 333 31.40 24.11 -15.30
C ASN A 333 31.85 22.64 -15.11
N GLN A 334 32.47 22.30 -13.98
CA GLN A 334 32.81 20.92 -13.64
C GLN A 334 31.62 20.19 -13.03
N LEU A 335 30.89 20.87 -12.13
CA LEU A 335 29.72 20.33 -11.44
C LEU A 335 28.63 19.94 -12.44
N ALA A 336 28.36 20.77 -13.45
CA ALA A 336 27.43 20.46 -14.54
C ALA A 336 27.69 19.14 -15.29
N VAL A 337 28.93 18.64 -15.28
CA VAL A 337 29.33 17.40 -15.95
C VAL A 337 29.26 16.20 -15.00
N THR A 338 29.39 16.43 -13.68
CA THR A 338 29.39 15.35 -12.68
C THR A 338 28.07 15.18 -11.95
N ASP A 339 27.32 16.26 -11.80
CA ASP A 339 26.11 16.40 -10.97
C ASP A 339 25.31 17.65 -11.41
N PRO A 340 24.49 17.55 -12.48
CA PRO A 340 23.79 18.70 -13.06
C PRO A 340 22.69 19.27 -12.14
N ASP A 341 22.12 18.44 -11.26
CA ASP A 341 21.11 18.86 -10.30
C ASP A 341 21.71 19.80 -9.25
N HIS A 342 22.88 19.45 -8.69
CA HIS A 342 23.59 20.32 -7.76
C HIS A 342 24.11 21.60 -8.42
N GLU A 343 24.50 21.58 -9.71
CA GLU A 343 24.83 22.81 -10.44
C GLU A 343 23.63 23.75 -10.52
N SER A 344 22.48 23.19 -10.92
CA SER A 344 21.23 23.94 -11.07
C SER A 344 20.82 24.56 -9.75
N TYR A 345 20.86 23.81 -8.64
CA TYR A 345 20.56 24.33 -7.30
C TYR A 345 21.53 25.45 -6.85
N VAL A 346 22.84 25.30 -7.07
CA VAL A 346 23.79 26.39 -6.75
C VAL A 346 23.48 27.65 -7.58
N ARG A 347 23.07 27.48 -8.84
CA ARG A 347 22.67 28.57 -9.72
C ARG A 347 21.33 29.21 -9.32
N GLU A 348 20.39 28.46 -8.74
CA GLU A 348 19.18 29.01 -8.11
C GLU A 348 19.50 29.89 -6.89
N VAL A 349 20.41 29.44 -6.02
CA VAL A 349 20.86 30.23 -4.87
C VAL A 349 21.61 31.49 -5.32
N LEU A 350 22.46 31.38 -6.35
CA LEU A 350 23.12 32.55 -6.96
C LEU A 350 22.09 33.50 -7.58
N LEU A 351 21.06 32.99 -8.27
CA LEU A 351 19.99 33.81 -8.85
C LEU A 351 19.16 34.52 -7.75
N LYS A 352 18.90 33.86 -6.62
CA LYS A 352 18.26 34.50 -5.45
C LYS A 352 19.10 35.65 -4.91
N LEU A 353 20.42 35.46 -4.80
CA LEU A 353 21.35 36.51 -4.40
C LEU A 353 21.38 37.69 -5.38
N HIS A 354 21.34 37.44 -6.69
CA HIS A 354 21.20 38.49 -7.72
C HIS A 354 19.91 39.30 -7.52
N GLN A 355 18.77 38.61 -7.30
CA GLN A 355 17.47 39.27 -7.06
C GLN A 355 17.44 40.11 -5.77
N MET A 356 18.18 39.72 -4.74
CA MET A 356 18.30 40.46 -3.48
C MET A 356 19.21 41.69 -3.56
N HIS A 357 20.24 41.67 -4.43
CA HIS A 357 21.25 42.73 -4.55
C HIS A 357 21.39 43.28 -6.00
N PRO A 358 20.31 43.83 -6.59
CA PRO A 358 20.30 44.22 -8.01
C PRO A 358 21.29 45.35 -8.35
N ASP A 359 21.56 46.27 -7.42
CA ASP A 359 22.53 47.35 -7.63
C ASP A 359 23.98 46.84 -7.65
N GLU A 360 24.31 45.86 -6.81
CA GLU A 360 25.63 45.22 -6.78
C GLU A 360 25.84 44.36 -8.03
N GLN A 361 24.82 43.60 -8.46
CA GLN A 361 24.81 42.90 -9.74
C GLN A 361 25.09 43.86 -10.90
N LYS A 362 24.36 44.98 -10.96
CA LYS A 362 24.51 45.97 -12.02
C LYS A 362 25.91 46.59 -12.02
N ALA A 363 26.47 46.89 -10.85
CA ALA A 363 27.85 47.37 -10.74
C ALA A 363 28.89 46.33 -11.21
N ALA A 364 28.73 45.06 -10.80
CA ALA A 364 29.60 43.96 -11.20
C ALA A 364 29.52 43.68 -12.72
N GLN A 365 28.32 43.72 -13.30
CA GLN A 365 28.08 43.58 -14.73
C GLN A 365 28.69 44.74 -15.52
N MET A 366 28.53 45.99 -15.08
CA MET A 366 29.18 47.14 -15.71
C MET A 366 30.71 47.05 -15.63
N ALA A 367 31.27 46.56 -14.52
CA ALA A 367 32.71 46.30 -14.42
C ALA A 367 33.18 45.18 -15.37
N LYS A 368 32.35 44.16 -15.63
CA LYS A 368 32.60 43.13 -16.65
C LYS A 368 32.54 43.70 -18.07
N VAL A 369 31.55 44.56 -18.37
CA VAL A 369 31.46 45.32 -19.63
C VAL A 369 32.70 46.19 -19.86
N ASP A 370 33.12 46.98 -18.87
CA ASP A 370 34.28 47.86 -18.99
C ASP A 370 35.59 47.09 -19.20
N ARG A 371 35.74 45.90 -18.57
CA ARG A 371 36.86 44.98 -18.84
C ARG A 371 36.83 44.45 -20.28
N ALA A 372 35.65 44.06 -20.79
CA ALA A 372 35.51 43.58 -22.16
C ALA A 372 35.80 44.67 -23.18
N VAL A 373 35.25 45.87 -23.00
CA VAL A 373 35.54 47.06 -23.82
C VAL A 373 37.03 47.37 -23.83
N LYS A 374 37.69 47.33 -22.66
CA LYS A 374 39.13 47.55 -22.56
C LYS A 374 39.93 46.48 -23.31
N ASP A 375 39.65 45.20 -23.10
CA ASP A 375 40.39 44.09 -23.74
C ASP A 375 40.29 44.17 -25.27
N ILE A 376 39.10 44.50 -25.80
CA ILE A 376 38.88 44.70 -27.24
C ILE A 376 39.58 45.97 -27.74
N ALA A 377 39.50 47.09 -26.99
CA ALA A 377 40.12 48.36 -27.39
C ALA A 377 41.65 48.33 -27.33
N ASP A 378 42.25 47.65 -26.35
CA ASP A 378 43.69 47.47 -26.23
C ASP A 378 44.23 46.61 -27.39
N GLN A 379 43.47 45.60 -27.84
CA GLN A 379 43.86 44.71 -28.95
C GLN A 379 43.60 45.35 -30.33
N LEU A 380 42.42 45.96 -30.56
CA LEU A 380 42.02 46.49 -31.88
C LEU A 380 42.38 47.96 -32.09
N GLY A 381 42.69 48.72 -31.03
CA GLY A 381 43.03 50.14 -31.09
C GLY A 381 44.04 50.52 -32.19
N PRO A 382 45.13 49.76 -32.42
CA PRO A 382 46.06 50.03 -33.51
C PRO A 382 45.42 50.03 -34.92
N MET A 383 44.39 49.22 -35.14
CA MET A 383 43.71 49.09 -36.45
C MET A 383 42.69 50.19 -36.73
N VAL A 384 42.17 50.84 -35.69
CA VAL A 384 41.01 51.74 -35.79
C VAL A 384 41.47 53.19 -36.03
N PRO A 385 40.84 53.97 -36.92
CA PRO A 385 41.26 55.35 -37.21
C PRO A 385 41.23 56.31 -36.00
N ARG A 386 40.34 56.06 -35.04
CA ARG A 386 40.09 56.90 -33.84
C ARG A 386 40.17 56.06 -32.55
N PRO A 387 41.36 55.60 -32.12
CA PRO A 387 41.51 54.65 -31.02
C PRO A 387 41.01 55.19 -29.67
N THR A 388 41.18 56.49 -29.40
CA THR A 388 40.77 57.12 -28.13
C THR A 388 39.26 57.17 -27.91
N GLU A 389 38.48 57.14 -29.00
CA GLU A 389 37.01 57.16 -28.95
C GLU A 389 36.39 55.78 -29.24
N PHE A 390 37.20 54.81 -29.64
CA PHE A 390 36.72 53.49 -30.06
C PHE A 390 36.02 52.76 -28.90
N GLY A 391 36.63 52.77 -27.70
CA GLY A 391 36.05 52.11 -26.52
C GLY A 391 34.69 52.68 -26.11
N SER A 392 34.49 54.00 -26.20
CA SER A 392 33.19 54.61 -25.85
C SER A 392 32.09 54.31 -26.87
N ARG A 393 32.43 54.17 -28.16
CA ARG A 393 31.46 53.72 -29.19
C ARG A 393 31.21 52.21 -29.16
N LEU A 394 32.17 51.41 -28.71
CA LEU A 394 32.03 49.96 -28.55
C LEU A 394 31.17 49.59 -27.33
N LYS A 395 31.23 50.39 -26.25
CA LYS A 395 30.56 50.10 -24.97
C LYS A 395 29.06 49.74 -25.10
N PRO A 396 28.22 50.45 -25.87
CA PRO A 396 26.82 50.05 -26.09
C PRO A 396 26.62 48.63 -26.64
N CYS A 397 27.53 48.14 -27.51
CA CYS A 397 27.46 46.77 -28.02
C CYS A 397 27.72 45.74 -26.92
N CYS A 398 28.72 46.00 -26.06
CA CYS A 398 29.04 45.18 -24.89
C CYS A 398 27.92 45.21 -23.83
N GLU A 399 27.31 46.39 -23.57
CA GLU A 399 26.16 46.51 -22.66
C GLU A 399 24.94 45.73 -23.16
N MET A 400 24.70 45.72 -24.47
CA MET A 400 23.62 44.93 -25.07
C MET A 400 23.91 43.43 -24.99
N ALA A 401 25.15 42.99 -25.26
CA ALA A 401 25.57 41.61 -25.07
C ALA A 401 25.37 41.12 -23.63
N ALA A 402 25.64 41.98 -22.64
CA ALA A 402 25.42 41.69 -21.23
C ALA A 402 23.94 41.52 -20.90
N LYS A 403 23.06 42.39 -21.41
CA LYS A 403 21.60 42.27 -21.26
C LYS A 403 21.04 41.01 -21.95
N ALA A 404 21.56 40.65 -23.12
CA ALA A 404 21.18 39.42 -23.81
C ALA A 404 21.60 38.17 -23.01
N TRP A 405 22.76 38.23 -22.34
CA TRP A 405 23.25 37.15 -21.49
C TRP A 405 22.49 37.05 -20.15
N ASP A 406 22.04 38.17 -19.56
CA ASP A 406 21.23 38.13 -18.32
C ASP A 406 19.98 37.25 -18.46
N LEU A 407 19.38 37.18 -19.66
CA LEU A 407 18.23 36.33 -19.96
C LEU A 407 18.52 34.83 -19.78
N THR A 408 19.77 34.38 -20.01
CA THR A 408 20.15 32.97 -19.89
C THR A 408 20.32 32.55 -18.43
N LEU A 409 20.59 33.50 -17.53
CA LEU A 409 20.95 33.22 -16.14
C LEU A 409 19.79 32.63 -15.31
N GLY A 410 18.55 32.90 -15.73
CA GLY A 410 17.32 32.41 -15.09
C GLY A 410 16.74 31.13 -15.70
N MET A 411 17.39 30.51 -16.69
CA MET A 411 16.87 29.31 -17.37
C MET A 411 17.23 28.02 -16.61
N GLU A 412 16.39 27.00 -16.68
CA GLU A 412 16.60 25.70 -16.02
C GLU A 412 17.89 25.03 -16.54
N ASN A 413 18.02 24.95 -17.86
CA ASN A 413 19.20 24.42 -18.54
C ASN A 413 20.39 25.36 -18.43
N LYS A 414 21.56 24.81 -18.09
CA LYS A 414 22.83 25.55 -18.11
C LYS A 414 23.18 25.98 -19.52
N VAL A 415 23.46 27.27 -19.70
CA VAL A 415 23.80 27.88 -20.99
C VAL A 415 25.28 28.23 -21.07
N ASP A 416 25.98 27.66 -22.05
CA ASP A 416 27.41 27.85 -22.28
C ASP A 416 27.70 28.51 -23.63
N ALA A 417 28.67 29.43 -23.64
CA ALA A 417 29.20 30.05 -24.84
C ALA A 417 30.67 29.65 -25.07
N HIS A 418 30.98 28.99 -26.19
CA HIS A 418 32.33 28.48 -26.42
C HIS A 418 32.78 28.39 -27.89
N PHE A 419 34.10 28.38 -28.09
CA PHE A 419 34.76 28.18 -29.38
C PHE A 419 35.16 26.71 -29.58
N ARG A 420 34.19 25.78 -29.57
CA ARG A 420 34.41 24.34 -29.80
C ARG A 420 33.63 23.85 -31.02
N PHE A 421 34.34 23.52 -32.10
CA PHE A 421 33.76 22.93 -33.32
C PHE A 421 33.51 21.42 -33.14
N GLN A 422 32.62 21.06 -32.21
CA GLN A 422 32.24 19.67 -31.94
C GLN A 422 30.95 19.26 -32.69
N MET A 423 30.07 20.22 -32.98
CA MET A 423 28.75 20.00 -33.60
C MET A 423 28.64 20.87 -34.86
N PRO A 424 29.05 20.38 -36.06
CA PRO A 424 29.13 21.20 -37.28
C PRO A 424 27.81 21.86 -37.69
N ALA A 425 26.67 21.25 -37.34
CA ALA A 425 25.33 21.79 -37.59
C ALA A 425 25.05 23.13 -36.86
N PHE A 426 25.81 23.46 -35.82
CA PHE A 426 25.63 24.70 -35.05
C PHE A 426 26.56 25.85 -35.51
N TRP A 427 27.21 25.71 -36.68
CA TRP A 427 28.16 26.69 -37.18
C TRP A 427 27.82 27.18 -38.58
N CYS A 428 27.70 28.51 -38.71
CA CYS A 428 27.41 29.21 -39.96
C CYS A 428 28.67 29.92 -40.49
N PRO A 429 28.88 30.04 -41.82
CA PRO A 429 29.85 30.98 -42.37
C PRO A 429 29.56 32.42 -41.91
N VAL A 430 30.58 33.24 -41.67
CA VAL A 430 30.37 34.68 -41.42
C VAL A 430 29.70 35.32 -42.65
N PRO A 431 28.60 36.09 -42.52
CA PRO A 431 27.99 36.81 -43.63
C PRO A 431 28.87 38.00 -44.06
N LEU A 432 29.81 37.74 -44.96
CA LEU A 432 30.75 38.74 -45.49
C LEU A 432 30.30 39.36 -46.82
N GLU A 433 29.37 38.71 -47.53
CA GLU A 433 28.99 39.07 -48.89
C GLU A 433 28.21 40.41 -48.92
N GLU A 434 27.29 40.59 -47.97
CA GLU A 434 26.48 41.79 -47.72
C GLU A 434 27.30 43.07 -47.47
N ILE A 435 28.57 42.94 -47.10
CA ILE A 435 29.47 44.08 -46.76
C ILE A 435 29.93 44.82 -48.03
N THR A 436 29.83 44.19 -49.21
CA THR A 436 30.51 44.66 -50.43
C THR A 436 29.74 45.77 -51.18
N ASP A 437 28.40 45.79 -51.08
CA ASP A 437 27.55 46.61 -51.95
C ASP A 437 27.07 47.93 -51.32
N GLN A 438 27.43 48.23 -50.06
CA GLN A 438 27.05 49.48 -49.38
C GLN A 438 27.90 50.71 -49.79
N SER A 439 28.35 50.76 -51.04
CA SER A 439 28.91 52.00 -51.61
C SER A 439 27.76 52.93 -51.99
N PRO A 440 27.76 54.21 -51.58
CA PRO A 440 26.66 55.13 -51.89
C PRO A 440 26.60 55.37 -53.40
N ALA A 441 25.57 54.82 -54.05
CA ALA A 441 25.32 55.01 -55.48
C ALA A 441 24.85 56.45 -55.74
N ASP A 442 25.47 57.11 -56.73
CA ASP A 442 24.96 58.35 -57.30
C ASP A 442 23.56 58.11 -57.91
N PRO A 443 22.58 59.02 -57.69
CA PRO A 443 21.21 58.82 -58.15
C PRO A 443 21.05 59.15 -59.63
N ALA A 444 21.42 58.22 -60.52
CA ALA A 444 21.16 58.34 -61.96
C ALA A 444 21.16 57.00 -62.75
N SER A 445 20.10 56.19 -62.61
CA SER A 445 19.54 55.41 -63.74
C SER A 445 18.19 54.80 -63.39
N ASP A 446 17.14 55.27 -64.06
CA ASP A 446 15.84 54.60 -64.07
C ASP A 446 15.95 53.26 -64.81
N SER A 447 15.76 52.16 -64.08
CA SER A 447 15.40 50.89 -64.70
C SER A 447 14.43 50.12 -63.80
N ASN A 448 13.17 50.05 -64.23
CA ASN A 448 12.13 49.21 -63.65
C ASN A 448 12.60 47.74 -63.56
N ALA A 449 12.80 47.26 -62.34
CA ALA A 449 12.74 45.84 -62.01
C ALA A 449 11.87 45.70 -60.75
N GLN A 450 11.03 44.67 -60.74
CA GLN A 450 9.83 44.62 -59.92
C GLN A 450 9.96 43.57 -58.82
N ALA A 451 9.54 43.96 -57.61
CA ALA A 451 9.42 43.16 -56.40
C ALA A 451 10.71 42.58 -55.81
N ASP A 452 11.09 43.12 -54.65
CA ASP A 452 11.68 42.32 -53.59
C ASP A 452 10.95 42.63 -52.28
N ALA A 453 10.61 41.59 -51.53
CA ALA A 453 9.97 41.71 -50.22
C ALA A 453 11.04 41.68 -49.12
N PRO A 454 10.84 42.27 -47.94
CA PRO A 454 11.79 42.14 -46.85
C PRO A 454 11.93 40.67 -46.48
N GLN A 455 13.12 40.10 -46.67
CA GLN A 455 13.43 38.77 -46.18
C GLN A 455 13.32 38.78 -44.65
N GLN A 456 12.29 38.11 -44.13
CA GLN A 456 12.25 37.77 -42.70
C GLN A 456 13.39 36.78 -42.40
N PRO A 457 13.89 36.74 -41.15
CA PRO A 457 14.82 35.71 -40.73
C PRO A 457 14.24 34.31 -41.03
N LEU A 458 15.04 33.40 -41.59
CA LEU A 458 14.58 32.03 -41.82
C LEU A 458 14.16 31.38 -40.49
N PRO A 459 13.09 30.58 -40.48
CA PRO A 459 12.65 29.88 -39.27
C PRO A 459 13.71 28.87 -38.79
N PRO A 460 13.88 28.69 -37.47
CA PRO A 460 14.86 27.76 -36.91
C PRO A 460 14.39 26.31 -37.13
N GLY A 461 14.84 25.68 -38.21
CA GLY A 461 14.50 24.28 -38.51
C GLY A 461 15.04 23.73 -39.84
N GLU A 462 15.25 24.57 -40.85
CA GLU A 462 15.92 24.14 -42.08
C GLU A 462 17.44 24.15 -41.86
N ALA A 463 18.07 22.98 -42.04
CA ALA A 463 19.51 22.83 -41.93
C ALA A 463 20.21 23.65 -43.03
N GLY A 464 20.73 24.82 -42.64
CA GLY A 464 21.63 25.61 -43.47
C GLY A 464 22.84 24.78 -43.93
N PRO A 465 23.56 25.20 -44.98
CA PRO A 465 24.67 24.45 -45.56
C PRO A 465 25.74 24.13 -44.49
N SER A 466 25.76 22.88 -44.04
CA SER A 466 26.60 22.43 -42.94
C SER A 466 28.08 22.54 -43.33
N VAL A 467 28.82 23.41 -42.66
CA VAL A 467 30.24 23.65 -42.99
C VAL A 467 31.07 22.43 -42.59
N SER A 468 31.82 21.86 -43.53
CA SER A 468 32.76 20.77 -43.21
C SER A 468 33.90 21.27 -42.33
N ILE A 469 34.38 20.45 -41.39
CA ILE A 469 35.53 20.78 -40.54
C ILE A 469 36.79 21.09 -41.36
N ASP A 470 36.93 20.47 -42.54
CA ASP A 470 38.01 20.73 -43.49
C ASP A 470 37.85 22.06 -44.25
N GLU A 471 36.70 22.71 -44.17
CA GLU A 471 36.47 24.02 -44.77
C GLU A 471 36.63 25.15 -43.77
N VAL A 472 36.56 24.87 -42.46
CA VAL A 472 36.81 25.86 -41.41
C VAL A 472 38.29 26.26 -41.38
N LEU A 473 38.56 27.57 -41.37
CA LEU A 473 39.89 28.15 -41.14
C LEU A 473 40.04 28.69 -39.71
N LYS A 474 38.97 29.31 -39.17
CA LYS A 474 38.93 29.80 -37.79
C LYS A 474 37.48 29.94 -37.32
N MET A 475 37.24 29.76 -36.02
CA MET A 475 35.98 30.14 -35.37
C MET A 475 36.04 31.64 -35.04
N VAL A 476 34.96 32.36 -35.36
CA VAL A 476 34.87 33.84 -35.36
C VAL A 476 34.02 34.35 -34.21
N TRP A 477 32.89 33.70 -33.97
CA TRP A 477 31.97 34.03 -32.87
C TRP A 477 31.62 32.74 -32.13
N PRO A 478 31.47 32.74 -30.79
CA PRO A 478 31.15 31.52 -30.05
C PRO A 478 29.77 30.99 -30.46
N VAL A 479 29.63 29.66 -30.46
CA VAL A 479 28.31 29.03 -30.40
C VAL A 479 27.78 29.13 -28.97
N VAL A 480 26.47 29.34 -28.81
CA VAL A 480 25.79 29.31 -27.51
C VAL A 480 24.82 28.13 -27.49
N ILE A 481 24.97 27.26 -26.50
CA ILE A 481 24.18 26.03 -26.34
C ILE A 481 23.59 25.94 -24.93
N ALA A 482 22.44 25.28 -24.81
CA ALA A 482 21.86 24.84 -23.56
C ALA A 482 22.05 23.33 -23.39
N HIS A 483 22.47 22.90 -22.20
CA HIS A 483 22.64 21.48 -21.87
C HIS A 483 21.33 20.90 -21.35
N LEU A 484 20.84 19.81 -21.96
CA LEU A 484 19.66 19.08 -21.47
C LEU A 484 20.09 18.06 -20.39
N PRO A 485 19.40 17.97 -19.23
CA PRO A 485 19.82 17.11 -18.12
C PRO A 485 19.55 15.61 -18.33
N ASP A 486 18.53 15.24 -19.12
CA ASP A 486 17.94 13.89 -19.17
C ASP A 486 18.40 13.00 -20.35
N ALA A 487 19.51 13.33 -21.01
CA ALA A 487 20.01 12.50 -22.10
C ALA A 487 20.90 11.34 -21.58
N ASP A 488 20.34 10.12 -21.54
CA ASP A 488 21.09 8.86 -21.36
C ASP A 488 22.11 8.59 -22.49
N GLU A 489 21.92 9.27 -23.64
CA GLU A 489 22.86 9.38 -24.76
C GLU A 489 23.69 10.67 -24.65
N PRO A 490 24.88 10.80 -25.29
CA PRO A 490 25.79 11.92 -25.06
C PRO A 490 25.18 13.31 -25.27
N ALA A 491 24.71 13.91 -24.16
CA ALA A 491 24.26 15.28 -23.95
C ALA A 491 23.64 15.95 -25.18
N GLU A 492 22.37 15.63 -25.48
CA GLU A 492 21.59 16.42 -26.42
C GLU A 492 21.65 17.90 -26.01
N SER A 493 22.26 18.70 -26.89
CA SER A 493 22.55 20.11 -26.62
C SER A 493 21.69 20.96 -27.53
N GLU A 494 20.87 21.84 -26.95
CA GLU A 494 19.99 22.72 -27.73
C GLU A 494 20.74 23.99 -28.14
N MET A 495 20.75 24.32 -29.44
CA MET A 495 21.41 25.54 -29.92
C MET A 495 20.57 26.79 -29.63
N LEU A 496 21.14 27.73 -28.88
CA LEU A 496 20.57 29.05 -28.60
C LEU A 496 21.13 30.15 -29.52
N SER A 497 22.37 30.01 -29.99
CA SER A 497 22.89 30.89 -31.04
C SER A 497 23.95 30.17 -31.83
N CYS A 498 23.87 30.26 -33.16
CA CYS A 498 24.86 29.65 -34.05
C CYS A 498 26.24 30.31 -33.83
N GLY A 499 27.27 29.48 -33.78
CA GLY A 499 28.64 29.97 -33.85
C GLY A 499 28.95 30.40 -35.28
N TYR A 500 29.83 31.38 -35.46
CA TYR A 500 30.26 31.78 -36.80
C TYR A 500 31.67 31.29 -37.09
N VAL A 501 31.89 30.78 -38.29
CA VAL A 501 33.20 30.33 -38.81
C VAL A 501 33.64 31.13 -40.03
N LEU A 502 34.95 31.34 -40.12
CA LEU A 502 35.63 31.81 -41.30
C LEU A 502 35.99 30.60 -42.18
N ALA A 503 35.33 30.47 -43.33
CA ALA A 503 35.60 29.38 -44.26
C ALA A 503 36.87 29.65 -45.11
N ARG A 504 37.60 28.60 -45.46
CA ARG A 504 38.81 28.67 -46.31
C ARG A 504 38.55 29.35 -47.66
N ALA A 505 37.32 29.24 -48.18
CA ALA A 505 36.89 29.92 -49.41
C ALA A 505 36.88 31.45 -49.26
N GLN A 506 36.30 31.96 -48.18
CA GLN A 506 36.16 33.40 -47.88
C GLN A 506 37.53 34.11 -47.74
N CYS A 507 38.57 33.38 -47.34
CA CYS A 507 39.92 33.95 -47.21
C CYS A 507 40.76 33.96 -48.49
N ARG A 508 40.36 33.32 -49.59
CA ARG A 508 41.25 33.09 -50.75
C ARG A 508 41.81 34.40 -51.30
N ALA A 509 40.94 35.36 -51.60
CA ALA A 509 41.34 36.67 -52.13
C ALA A 509 42.31 37.41 -51.20
N ALA A 510 42.08 37.39 -49.88
CA ALA A 510 42.97 38.02 -48.92
C ALA A 510 44.33 37.30 -48.80
N LYS A 511 44.39 35.96 -48.95
CA LYS A 511 45.66 35.23 -49.03
C LYS A 511 46.45 35.62 -50.28
N ASP A 512 45.76 35.79 -51.41
CA ASP A 512 46.38 36.25 -52.65
C ASP A 512 46.90 37.69 -52.52
N ASP A 513 46.19 38.58 -51.81
CA ASP A 513 46.69 39.92 -51.46
C ASP A 513 47.95 39.89 -50.60
N VAL A 514 47.98 39.11 -49.49
CA VAL A 514 49.19 38.97 -48.66
C VAL A 514 50.38 38.43 -49.48
N THR A 515 50.17 37.41 -50.33
CA THR A 515 51.27 36.87 -51.14
C THR A 515 51.74 37.86 -52.20
N ARG A 516 50.82 38.65 -52.79
CA ARG A 516 51.12 39.73 -53.73
C ARG A 516 51.96 40.82 -53.07
N GLU A 517 51.55 41.32 -51.90
CA GLU A 517 52.27 42.31 -51.07
C GLU A 517 53.66 41.82 -50.65
N GLN A 518 53.78 40.58 -50.17
CA GLN A 518 55.08 39.99 -49.86
C GLN A 518 55.96 39.87 -51.11
N SER A 519 55.39 39.59 -52.28
CA SER A 519 56.14 39.50 -53.54
C SER A 519 56.65 40.87 -54.01
N THR A 520 55.85 41.94 -53.89
CA THR A 520 56.26 43.31 -54.25
C THR A 520 57.28 43.83 -53.26
N TYR A 521 57.10 43.64 -51.95
CA TYR A 521 58.11 43.99 -50.95
C TYR A 521 59.45 43.28 -51.20
N LYS A 522 59.43 41.97 -51.49
CA LYS A 522 60.64 41.21 -51.88
C LYS A 522 61.28 41.77 -53.15
N LYS A 523 60.51 42.12 -54.19
CA LYS A 523 61.01 42.75 -55.43
C LYS A 523 61.64 44.11 -55.15
N THR A 524 60.96 45.03 -54.47
CA THR A 524 61.46 46.37 -54.12
C THR A 524 62.73 46.30 -53.27
N ARG A 525 62.82 45.36 -52.33
CA ARG A 525 64.03 45.12 -51.51
C ARG A 525 65.19 44.57 -52.35
N LEU A 526 64.93 43.66 -53.30
CA LEU A 526 65.93 43.15 -54.24
C LEU A 526 66.40 44.23 -55.23
N GLU A 527 65.51 45.11 -55.70
CA GLU A 527 65.86 46.23 -56.57
C GLU A 527 66.69 47.28 -55.83
N SER A 528 66.33 47.62 -54.60
CA SER A 528 67.14 48.47 -53.72
C SER A 528 68.55 47.90 -53.50
N ARG A 529 68.66 46.57 -53.35
CA ARG A 529 69.95 45.88 -53.24
C ARG A 529 70.75 45.93 -54.55
N ARG A 530 70.11 45.70 -55.70
CA ARG A 530 70.72 45.84 -57.04
C ARG A 530 71.16 47.28 -57.36
N GLN A 531 70.40 48.29 -56.94
CA GLN A 531 70.77 49.70 -57.12
C GLN A 531 71.97 50.10 -56.26
N SER A 532 72.01 49.66 -54.99
CA SER A 532 73.17 49.90 -54.11
C SER A 532 74.42 49.14 -54.56
N GLU A 533 74.30 47.94 -55.12
CA GLU A 533 75.40 47.20 -55.76
C GLU A 533 75.89 47.89 -57.06
N LYS A 534 74.99 48.40 -57.91
CA LYS A 534 75.38 49.22 -59.07
C LYS A 534 76.14 50.48 -58.65
N LYS A 535 75.67 51.18 -57.62
CA LYS A 535 76.32 52.41 -57.09
C LYS A 535 77.69 52.13 -56.49
N ARG A 536 77.93 50.93 -55.94
CA ARG A 536 79.26 50.47 -55.49
C ARG A 536 80.21 50.11 -56.64
N ARG A 537 79.69 49.59 -57.77
CA ARG A 537 80.53 49.32 -58.96
C ARG A 537 80.98 50.58 -59.70
N SER A 538 80.24 51.69 -59.62
CA SER A 538 80.66 52.96 -60.23
C SER A 538 81.63 53.80 -59.38
N SER A 539 82.00 53.34 -58.17
CA SER A 539 82.90 54.07 -57.26
C SER A 539 84.29 53.42 -57.09
N VAL A 540 84.63 52.40 -57.88
CA VAL A 540 85.99 51.81 -57.89
C VAL A 540 86.84 52.54 -58.93
N ALA A 541 87.39 53.69 -58.53
CA ALA A 541 88.55 54.26 -59.21
C ALA A 541 89.79 53.40 -58.92
N PRO A 542 90.73 53.24 -59.87
CA PRO A 542 91.93 52.43 -59.65
C PRO A 542 92.85 53.12 -58.64
N SER A 543 93.19 52.40 -57.56
CA SER A 543 94.13 52.89 -56.55
C SER A 543 95.56 52.90 -57.11
N PRO A 544 96.33 54.00 -56.97
CA PRO A 544 97.71 54.05 -57.44
C PRO A 544 98.63 53.17 -56.58
N ALA A 545 99.58 52.50 -57.24
CA ALA A 545 100.53 51.60 -56.58
C ALA A 545 101.39 52.34 -55.54
N ARG A 546 101.42 51.83 -54.31
CA ARG A 546 102.22 52.40 -53.22
C ARG A 546 103.59 51.72 -53.20
N ALA A 547 104.64 52.46 -53.58
CA ALA A 547 106.00 51.96 -53.60
C ALA A 547 106.48 51.56 -52.19
N ALA A 548 107.25 50.47 -52.11
CA ALA A 548 107.93 50.06 -50.89
C ALA A 548 109.12 50.97 -50.61
N VAL A 549 109.28 51.41 -49.36
CA VAL A 549 110.50 52.06 -48.87
C VAL A 549 111.06 51.20 -47.73
N VAL A 550 112.32 50.81 -47.89
CA VAL A 550 113.11 50.03 -46.94
C VAL A 550 113.92 50.97 -46.06
N THR A 551 113.82 50.83 -44.74
CA THR A 551 114.78 51.45 -43.79
C THR A 551 115.03 50.56 -42.57
N SER A 552 116.08 49.74 -42.70
CA SER A 552 117.18 49.50 -41.74
C SER A 552 117.07 50.05 -40.30
N ALA A 553 117.28 49.14 -39.33
CA ALA A 553 117.94 49.30 -38.00
C ALA A 553 117.39 50.35 -36.98
N ALA A 554 117.52 50.16 -35.67
CA ALA A 554 118.37 49.24 -34.90
C ALA A 554 117.61 48.62 -33.70
#